data_AF-A0A928D607-F1
#
_entry.id   AF-A0A928D607-F1
#
_cell.length_a   1.000
_cell.length_b   1.000
_cell.length_c   1.000
_cell.angle_alpha   90.00
_cell.angle_beta   90.00
_cell.angle_gamma   90.00
#
_symmetry.space_group_name_H-M   'P 1'
#
loop_
_entity.id
_entity.type
_entity.pdbx_description
1 polymer ?
#
loop_
_entity_poly.entity_id
_entity_poly.type
_entity_poly.pdbx_seq_one_letter_code
_entity_poly.pdbx_strand_id
1 'polypeptide(L)'
;PQVKFHVCKACGFSCFSEEALDAHILSTHLGDYYTAEEMDVEPPSGQFGCVVKCGVTGELIGPPNLHGYNSKVREMAQKLGMDESAYRARLVTVRDQESVEAWRQSATKKTFYRLKVAESAAKPAESAEGEQIGSAEPTPVPALERDQAEAEFRRNIMPQIKSISKSSDMTLAQALKSSDRPYLFAVRDAIAKERRFPASLFFALRGAFHHRKLAFFRANDPRGQEFVTAAKPAPLDVEHAIPELGAVVKFVEEHPLCSVSELPQEMKGHLGWLVEKGHIVQYFNGILALPEAHPKFRNVPAKKDAEAEAAAPAAEATPVSEAPVAEAPVAEASVAEEPVPAAEPIVAEEAKTEPIVEEEKKEEISNEAADKLAE
;
A
#
# COMPACT_ATOMS: atom_id res chain seq x y z
N PRO A 1 18.36 1.03 -13.54
CA PRO A 1 18.24 2.32 -12.83
C PRO A 1 18.06 2.11 -11.31
N GLN A 2 18.64 2.97 -10.46
CA GLN A 2 18.32 2.96 -9.03
C GLN A 2 16.96 3.62 -8.82
N VAL A 3 16.05 2.94 -8.13
CA VAL A 3 14.75 3.51 -7.75
C VAL A 3 14.98 4.62 -6.73
N LYS A 4 14.32 5.76 -6.92
CA LYS A 4 14.28 6.88 -5.98
C LYS A 4 12.85 7.01 -5.46
N PHE A 5 12.72 7.30 -4.18
CA PHE A 5 11.43 7.61 -3.56
C PHE A 5 11.36 9.12 -3.36
N HIS A 6 10.29 9.73 -3.86
CA HIS A 6 9.90 11.09 -3.52
C HIS A 6 9.05 11.01 -2.24
N VAL A 7 9.51 11.64 -1.15
CA VAL A 7 8.96 11.45 0.21
C VAL A 7 8.53 12.77 0.83
N CYS A 8 7.33 12.79 1.42
CA CYS A 8 6.84 13.91 2.24
C CYS A 8 7.33 13.77 3.68
N LYS A 9 8.10 14.75 4.17
CA LYS A 9 8.59 14.79 5.56
C LYS A 9 7.49 14.96 6.60
N ALA A 10 6.34 15.54 6.24
CA ALA A 10 5.27 15.86 7.18
C ALA A 10 4.44 14.63 7.60
N CYS A 11 4.31 13.62 6.72
CA CYS A 11 3.43 12.47 6.94
C CYS A 11 4.04 11.10 6.59
N GLY A 12 5.26 11.07 6.05
CA GLY A 12 5.94 9.84 5.61
C GLY A 12 5.44 9.26 4.27
N PHE A 13 4.51 9.93 3.58
CA PHE A 13 4.02 9.47 2.27
C PHE A 13 5.15 9.38 1.23
N SER A 14 5.14 8.35 0.38
CA SER A 14 6.11 8.21 -0.70
C SER A 14 5.54 7.67 -2.02
N CYS A 15 6.18 8.06 -3.12
CA CYS A 15 5.89 7.65 -4.49
C CYS A 15 7.17 7.67 -5.36
N PHE A 16 7.08 7.26 -6.63
CA PHE A 16 8.19 7.31 -7.58
C PHE A 16 8.18 8.58 -8.45
N SER A 17 7.01 9.17 -8.72
CA SER A 17 6.87 10.47 -9.41
C SER A 17 6.90 11.65 -8.43
N GLU A 18 7.54 12.75 -8.84
CA GLU A 18 7.45 14.03 -8.10
C GLU A 18 6.06 14.65 -8.21
N GLU A 19 5.42 14.60 -9.38
CA GLU A 19 4.08 15.17 -9.59
C GLU A 19 3.03 14.57 -8.65
N ALA A 20 3.17 13.27 -8.33
CA ALA A 20 2.33 12.57 -7.38
C ALA A 20 2.58 13.02 -5.92
N LEU A 21 3.82 13.35 -5.57
CA LEU A 21 4.17 13.93 -4.27
C LEU A 21 3.57 15.34 -4.14
N ASP A 22 3.66 16.16 -5.19
CA ASP A 22 3.15 17.54 -5.19
C ASP A 22 1.63 17.57 -5.06
N ALA A 23 0.93 16.71 -5.82
CA ALA A 23 -0.51 16.53 -5.70
C ALA A 23 -0.93 16.02 -4.30
N HIS A 24 -0.18 15.07 -3.72
CA HIS A 24 -0.43 14.60 -2.35
C HIS A 24 -0.22 15.72 -1.32
N ILE A 25 0.89 16.46 -1.40
CA ILE A 25 1.21 17.54 -0.48
C ILE A 25 0.15 18.65 -0.53
N LEU A 26 -0.29 19.07 -1.72
CA LEU A 26 -1.30 20.13 -1.85
C LEU A 26 -2.71 19.68 -1.42
N SER A 27 -3.07 18.42 -1.66
CA SER A 27 -4.37 17.89 -1.22
C SER A 27 -4.44 17.59 0.27
N THR A 28 -3.30 17.27 0.90
CA THR A 28 -3.24 16.86 2.32
C THR A 28 -2.82 18.00 3.24
N HIS A 29 -1.77 18.74 2.89
CA HIS A 29 -1.08 19.67 3.79
C HIS A 29 -1.35 21.15 3.53
N LEU A 30 -2.03 21.53 2.43
CA LEU A 30 -2.39 22.94 2.20
C LEU A 30 -3.25 23.50 3.36
N GLY A 31 -4.17 22.69 3.88
CA GLY A 31 -5.02 23.02 5.03
C GLY A 31 -4.29 23.08 6.37
N ASP A 32 -3.06 22.55 6.50
CA ASP A 32 -2.26 22.68 7.72
C ASP A 32 -1.70 24.10 7.84
N TYR A 33 -1.29 24.70 6.71
CA TYR A 33 -0.64 26.01 6.64
C TYR A 33 -1.60 27.16 6.27
N TYR A 34 -2.74 26.90 5.62
CA TYR A 34 -3.74 27.92 5.27
C TYR A 34 -5.10 27.63 5.91
N THR A 35 -5.75 28.69 6.38
CA THR A 35 -7.18 28.67 6.73
C THR A 35 -7.98 29.12 5.52
N ALA A 36 -9.01 28.36 5.14
CA ALA A 36 -10.00 28.81 4.17
C ALA A 36 -11.06 29.67 4.89
N GLU A 37 -11.21 30.91 4.46
CA GLU A 37 -12.20 31.87 4.97
C GLU A 37 -13.17 32.22 3.83
N GLU A 38 -14.47 31.96 4.01
CA GLU A 38 -15.50 32.50 3.13
C GLU A 38 -15.68 33.99 3.43
N MET A 39 -15.46 34.84 2.42
CA MET A 39 -15.74 36.28 2.49
C MET A 39 -16.76 36.66 1.43
N ASP A 40 -17.74 37.47 1.82
CA ASP A 40 -18.68 38.09 0.90
C ASP A 40 -18.01 39.27 0.18
N VAL A 41 -17.78 39.10 -1.12
CA VAL A 41 -17.18 40.08 -2.03
C VAL A 41 -18.27 40.84 -2.75
N GLU A 42 -18.04 42.14 -2.98
CA GLU A 42 -19.01 43.02 -3.63
C GLU A 42 -19.51 42.42 -4.96
N PRO A 43 -20.85 42.33 -5.15
CA PRO A 43 -21.42 41.60 -6.28
C PRO A 43 -20.95 42.18 -7.62
N PRO A 44 -20.71 41.33 -8.65
CA PRO A 44 -20.07 41.74 -9.88
C PRO A 44 -20.85 42.87 -10.57
N SER A 45 -20.19 44.03 -10.71
CA SER A 45 -20.79 45.22 -11.31
C SER A 45 -21.00 45.03 -12.81
N GLY A 46 -22.24 45.13 -13.27
CA GLY A 46 -22.63 44.94 -14.67
C GLY A 46 -24.10 44.58 -14.82
N GLN A 47 -24.69 44.90 -15.96
CA GLN A 47 -26.09 44.62 -16.26
C GLN A 47 -26.19 43.34 -17.11
N PHE A 48 -26.47 42.22 -16.46
CA PHE A 48 -26.43 40.89 -17.09
C PHE A 48 -27.82 40.45 -17.54
N GLY A 49 -28.08 40.46 -18.85
CA GLY A 49 -29.37 40.04 -19.42
C GLY A 49 -29.58 38.52 -19.54
N CYS A 50 -28.62 37.70 -19.10
CA CYS A 50 -28.73 36.24 -19.03
C CYS A 50 -27.68 35.62 -18.12
N VAL A 51 -27.95 34.42 -17.62
CA VAL A 51 -27.00 33.54 -16.91
C VAL A 51 -27.06 32.15 -17.52
N VAL A 52 -25.92 31.50 -17.65
CA VAL A 52 -25.82 30.10 -18.08
C VAL A 52 -25.86 29.18 -16.87
N LYS A 53 -26.74 28.19 -16.90
CA LYS A 53 -26.77 27.07 -15.96
C LYS A 53 -26.25 25.79 -16.59
N CYS A 54 -25.67 24.93 -15.76
CA CYS A 54 -25.32 23.58 -16.16
C CYS A 54 -26.59 22.74 -16.42
N GLY A 55 -26.73 22.16 -17.61
CA GLY A 55 -27.84 21.24 -17.93
C GLY A 55 -27.72 19.87 -17.26
N VAL A 56 -26.64 19.60 -16.51
CA VAL A 56 -26.42 18.35 -15.76
C VAL A 56 -26.67 18.53 -14.26
N THR A 57 -26.10 19.58 -13.64
CA THR A 57 -26.22 19.84 -12.19
C THR A 57 -27.26 20.91 -11.83
N GLY A 58 -27.76 21.67 -12.80
CA GLY A 58 -28.62 22.84 -12.58
C GLY A 58 -27.89 24.11 -12.11
N GLU A 59 -26.60 24.00 -11.78
CA GLU A 59 -25.81 25.03 -11.11
C GLU A 59 -25.53 26.26 -12.00
N LEU A 60 -25.56 27.45 -11.39
CA LEU A 60 -25.44 28.75 -12.07
C LEU A 60 -23.97 29.13 -12.28
N ILE A 61 -23.46 28.95 -13.50
CA ILE A 61 -22.05 29.23 -13.84
C ILE A 61 -21.81 30.74 -13.95
N GLY A 62 -22.73 31.44 -14.64
CA GLY A 62 -22.74 32.90 -14.78
C GLY A 62 -23.02 33.39 -16.20
N PRO A 63 -22.94 34.72 -16.43
CA PRO A 63 -23.13 35.34 -17.74
C PRO A 63 -21.99 34.98 -18.70
N PRO A 64 -22.26 34.74 -20.01
CA PRO A 64 -21.22 34.44 -21.00
C PRO A 64 -20.13 35.51 -21.13
N ASN A 65 -20.48 36.78 -20.84
CA ASN A 65 -19.61 37.94 -20.97
C ASN A 65 -18.71 38.19 -19.73
N LEU A 66 -18.78 37.33 -18.70
CA LEU A 66 -18.00 37.50 -17.48
C LEU A 66 -16.53 37.09 -17.71
N HIS A 67 -15.59 37.97 -17.35
CA HIS A 67 -14.17 37.63 -17.31
C HIS A 67 -13.95 36.50 -16.27
N GLY A 68 -13.56 35.31 -16.74
CA GLY A 68 -13.48 34.08 -15.93
C GLY A 68 -14.59 33.04 -16.21
N TYR A 69 -15.60 33.35 -17.03
CA TYR A 69 -16.65 32.39 -17.42
C TYR A 69 -16.07 31.08 -18.00
N ASN A 70 -15.12 31.19 -18.95
CA ASN A 70 -14.47 30.01 -19.54
C ASN A 70 -13.68 29.18 -18.51
N SER A 71 -13.09 29.81 -17.49
CA SER A 71 -12.38 29.12 -16.41
C SER A 71 -13.35 28.30 -15.54
N LYS A 72 -14.49 28.89 -15.15
CA LYS A 72 -15.55 28.16 -14.43
C LYS A 72 -16.15 27.02 -15.27
N VAL A 73 -16.31 27.21 -16.58
CA VAL A 73 -16.76 26.14 -17.50
C VAL A 73 -15.77 24.97 -17.54
N ARG A 74 -14.46 25.24 -17.58
CA ARG A 74 -13.40 24.21 -17.48
C ARG A 74 -13.42 23.48 -16.13
N GLU A 75 -13.47 24.23 -15.03
CA GLU A 75 -13.49 23.68 -13.68
C GLU A 75 -14.67 22.73 -13.48
N MET A 76 -15.87 23.13 -13.93
CA MET A 76 -17.07 22.30 -13.85
C MET A 76 -17.03 21.09 -14.78
N ALA A 77 -16.44 21.21 -15.98
CA ALA A 77 -16.21 20.06 -16.86
C ALA A 77 -15.30 19.02 -16.17
N GLN A 78 -14.20 19.46 -15.54
CA GLN A 78 -13.28 18.61 -14.80
C GLN A 78 -13.95 17.94 -13.58
N LYS A 79 -14.72 18.69 -12.77
CA LYS A 79 -15.49 18.14 -11.64
C LYS A 79 -16.47 17.04 -12.06
N LEU A 80 -17.03 17.14 -13.27
CA LEU A 80 -17.97 16.16 -13.83
C LEU A 80 -17.29 15.05 -14.67
N GLY A 81 -15.96 15.05 -14.77
CA GLY A 81 -15.22 14.08 -15.60
C GLY A 81 -15.52 14.18 -17.09
N MET A 82 -15.98 15.34 -17.57
CA MET A 82 -16.40 15.58 -18.95
C MET A 82 -15.36 16.36 -19.75
N ASP A 83 -15.30 16.11 -21.06
CA ASP A 83 -14.59 16.97 -22.00
C ASP A 83 -15.23 18.37 -22.08
N GLU A 84 -14.40 19.40 -22.27
CA GLU A 84 -14.82 20.81 -22.36
C GLU A 84 -15.84 21.08 -23.49
N SER A 85 -15.75 20.38 -24.64
CA SER A 85 -16.66 20.57 -25.76
C SER A 85 -18.02 19.90 -25.50
N ALA A 86 -18.00 18.66 -24.98
CA ALA A 86 -19.19 17.92 -24.58
C ALA A 86 -19.92 18.60 -23.41
N TYR A 87 -19.19 19.26 -22.51
CA TYR A 87 -19.76 20.05 -21.43
C TYR A 87 -20.40 21.35 -21.95
N ARG A 88 -19.71 22.10 -22.83
CA ARG A 88 -20.28 23.32 -23.47
C ARG A 88 -21.59 23.04 -24.21
N ALA A 89 -21.72 21.87 -24.85
CA ALA A 89 -22.95 21.46 -25.54
C ALA A 89 -24.15 21.20 -24.60
N ARG A 90 -23.93 21.07 -23.28
CA ARG A 90 -24.97 20.86 -22.26
C ARG A 90 -25.28 22.12 -21.43
N LEU A 91 -24.80 23.28 -21.86
CA LEU A 91 -25.04 24.55 -21.17
C LEU A 91 -26.35 25.20 -21.60
N VAL A 92 -27.19 25.58 -20.64
CA VAL A 92 -28.51 26.17 -20.89
C VAL A 92 -28.47 27.65 -20.52
N THR A 93 -28.69 28.52 -21.50
CA THR A 93 -28.79 29.98 -21.27
C THR A 93 -30.19 30.33 -20.77
N VAL A 94 -30.26 30.88 -19.57
CA VAL A 94 -31.49 31.31 -18.90
C VAL A 94 -31.57 32.84 -18.92
N ARG A 95 -32.77 33.40 -19.12
CA ARG A 95 -33.00 34.86 -19.23
C ARG A 95 -33.96 35.37 -18.15
N ASP A 96 -33.98 34.67 -17.01
CA ASP A 96 -34.90 34.93 -15.92
C ASP A 96 -34.21 35.81 -14.88
N GLN A 97 -34.83 36.95 -14.54
CA GLN A 97 -34.30 37.95 -13.60
C GLN A 97 -33.87 37.31 -12.28
N GLU A 98 -34.71 36.42 -11.73
CA GLU A 98 -34.46 35.64 -10.52
C GLU A 98 -33.20 34.75 -10.62
N SER A 99 -32.94 34.14 -11.78
CA SER A 99 -31.70 33.36 -12.00
C SER A 99 -30.46 34.25 -12.11
N VAL A 100 -30.59 35.50 -12.57
CA VAL A 100 -29.49 36.48 -12.55
C VAL A 100 -29.19 36.94 -11.14
N GLU A 101 -30.21 37.14 -10.31
CA GLU A 101 -30.09 37.60 -8.93
C GLU A 101 -29.60 36.49 -7.98
N ALA A 102 -30.12 35.27 -8.12
CA ALA A 102 -29.59 34.07 -7.44
C ALA A 102 -28.13 33.80 -7.81
N TRP A 103 -27.77 33.95 -9.10
CA TRP A 103 -26.37 33.85 -9.50
C TRP A 103 -25.50 34.95 -8.88
N ARG A 104 -25.96 36.22 -8.85
CA ARG A 104 -25.24 37.31 -8.18
C ARG A 104 -24.96 36.99 -6.71
N GLN A 105 -25.97 36.49 -5.99
CA GLN A 105 -25.82 36.05 -4.58
C GLN A 105 -24.82 34.89 -4.45
N SER A 106 -24.84 33.90 -5.35
CA SER A 106 -23.83 32.83 -5.36
C SER A 106 -22.42 33.30 -5.76
N ALA A 107 -22.31 34.42 -6.48
CA ALA A 107 -21.05 35.02 -6.92
C ALA A 107 -20.44 35.97 -5.89
N THR A 108 -21.22 36.44 -4.91
CA THR A 108 -20.75 37.20 -3.75
C THR A 108 -19.81 36.37 -2.88
N LYS A 109 -20.11 35.07 -2.67
CA LYS A 109 -19.27 34.20 -1.85
C LYS A 109 -17.96 33.81 -2.55
N LYS A 110 -16.82 34.22 -1.99
CA LYS A 110 -15.49 33.72 -2.37
C LYS A 110 -14.77 33.09 -1.17
N THR A 111 -14.19 31.91 -1.39
CA THR A 111 -13.23 31.31 -0.46
C THR A 111 -11.84 31.91 -0.69
N PHE A 112 -11.33 32.63 0.29
CA PHE A 112 -9.92 33.05 0.35
C PHE A 112 -9.13 32.15 1.28
N TYR A 113 -7.81 32.12 1.08
CA TYR A 113 -6.88 31.34 1.87
C TYR A 113 -5.93 32.29 2.60
N ARG A 114 -6.06 32.39 3.92
CA ARG A 114 -5.15 33.15 4.79
C ARG A 114 -4.06 32.21 5.31
N LEU A 115 -2.80 32.61 5.19
CA LEU A 115 -1.71 31.84 5.81
C LEU A 115 -1.89 31.87 7.34
N LYS A 116 -1.85 30.70 7.97
CA LYS A 116 -1.79 30.55 9.42
C LYS A 116 -0.42 31.02 9.88
N VAL A 117 -0.37 32.17 10.55
CA VAL A 117 0.85 32.65 11.21
C VAL A 117 1.16 31.68 12.36
N ALA A 118 2.16 30.82 12.15
CA ALA A 118 2.48 29.76 13.09
C ALA A 118 3.35 30.29 14.24
N GLU A 119 2.76 30.42 15.44
CA GLU A 119 3.48 30.63 16.71
C GLU A 119 4.28 29.37 17.15
N SER A 120 5.02 28.75 16.23
CA SER A 120 5.81 27.53 16.45
C SER A 120 7.26 27.67 16.02
N ALA A 121 7.75 28.90 15.87
CA ALA A 121 9.13 29.24 15.48
C ALA A 121 9.87 30.07 16.55
N ALA A 122 9.49 29.91 17.82
CA ALA A 122 10.11 30.61 18.95
C ALA A 122 10.73 29.63 19.96
N LYS A 123 12.01 29.33 19.78
CA LYS A 123 12.88 28.88 20.89
C LYS A 123 13.68 30.10 21.33
N PRO A 124 13.68 30.48 22.62
CA PRO A 124 14.17 31.79 23.03
C PRO A 124 15.69 31.90 22.91
N ALA A 125 16.13 33.08 22.48
CA ALA A 125 17.52 33.55 22.51
C ALA A 125 17.54 34.98 23.04
N GLU A 126 17.37 35.13 24.35
CA GLU A 126 17.96 36.24 25.09
C GLU A 126 19.50 36.12 24.93
N SER A 127 20.31 37.18 24.80
CA SER A 127 20.12 38.63 24.99
C SER A 127 21.04 39.40 24.01
N ALA A 128 20.97 40.72 23.80
CA ALA A 128 20.36 41.77 24.60
C ALA A 128 19.91 42.99 23.75
N GLU A 129 19.08 43.81 24.39
CA GLU A 129 18.93 45.29 24.30
C GLU A 129 19.70 46.06 23.20
N GLY A 130 19.08 46.95 22.43
CA GLY A 130 17.66 47.32 22.36
C GLY A 130 17.43 48.64 21.61
N GLU A 131 16.17 48.95 21.29
CA GLU A 131 15.65 50.31 21.02
C GLU A 131 14.11 50.27 21.11
N GLN A 132 13.43 51.36 21.49
CA GLN A 132 11.99 51.33 21.82
C GLN A 132 11.03 51.71 20.68
N ILE A 133 10.00 50.88 20.51
CA ILE A 133 8.60 51.22 20.16
C ILE A 133 8.42 52.04 18.86
N GLY A 134 8.25 51.31 17.75
CA GLY A 134 7.36 51.72 16.66
C GLY A 134 6.13 50.80 16.67
N SER A 135 4.92 51.36 16.72
CA SER A 135 3.68 50.57 16.71
C SER A 135 3.37 50.03 15.31
N ALA A 136 3.98 48.90 14.95
CA ALA A 136 3.57 48.16 13.77
C ALA A 136 2.18 47.53 14.03
N GLU A 137 1.19 47.96 13.25
CA GLU A 137 -0.04 47.18 13.07
C GLU A 137 0.34 45.76 12.60
N PRO A 138 -0.36 44.70 13.03
CA PRO A 138 -0.17 43.38 12.43
C PRO A 138 -0.60 43.48 10.96
N THR A 139 0.39 43.54 10.06
CA THR A 139 0.17 43.67 8.62
C THR A 139 -0.81 42.59 8.17
N PRO A 140 -2.00 42.94 7.67
CA PRO A 140 -3.00 41.94 7.31
C PRO A 140 -2.44 41.03 6.22
N VAL A 141 -2.16 39.77 6.57
CA VAL A 141 -1.79 38.73 5.60
C VAL A 141 -2.87 38.75 4.52
N PRO A 142 -2.52 39.05 3.26
CA PRO A 142 -3.52 39.29 2.22
C PRO A 142 -4.38 38.04 2.05
N ALA A 143 -5.69 38.25 1.89
CA ALA A 143 -6.62 37.18 1.60
C ALA A 143 -6.35 36.69 0.16
N LEU A 144 -5.61 35.59 0.02
CA LEU A 144 -5.20 35.06 -1.29
C LEU A 144 -6.32 34.23 -1.92
N GLU A 145 -6.53 34.36 -3.22
CA GLU A 145 -7.32 33.36 -3.96
C GLU A 145 -6.55 32.04 -4.03
N ARG A 146 -7.25 30.91 -4.15
CA ARG A 146 -6.68 29.55 -4.02
C ARG A 146 -5.40 29.35 -4.84
N ASP A 147 -5.42 29.72 -6.11
CA ASP A 147 -4.30 29.53 -7.03
C ASP A 147 -3.05 30.31 -6.57
N GLN A 148 -3.24 31.46 -5.93
CA GLN A 148 -2.17 32.29 -5.38
C GLN A 148 -1.58 31.66 -4.11
N ALA A 149 -2.44 31.18 -3.20
CA ALA A 149 -2.02 30.46 -2.00
C ALA A 149 -1.30 29.14 -2.32
N GLU A 150 -1.79 28.35 -3.30
CA GLU A 150 -1.07 27.16 -3.75
C GLU A 150 0.25 27.52 -4.46
N ALA A 151 0.32 28.64 -5.20
CA ALA A 151 1.57 29.09 -5.84
C ALA A 151 2.61 29.56 -4.81
N GLU A 152 2.19 30.24 -3.74
CA GLU A 152 3.08 30.58 -2.63
C GLU A 152 3.49 29.33 -1.83
N PHE A 153 2.56 28.42 -1.54
CA PHE A 153 2.87 27.13 -0.90
C PHE A 153 3.94 26.36 -1.71
N ARG A 154 3.78 26.25 -3.03
CA ARG A 154 4.75 25.58 -3.94
C ARG A 154 6.14 26.22 -3.90
N ARG A 155 6.26 27.53 -3.66
CA ARG A 155 7.55 28.25 -3.58
C ARG A 155 8.19 28.16 -2.20
N ASN A 156 7.43 28.49 -1.16
CA ASN A 156 7.97 28.79 0.17
C ASN A 156 7.98 27.58 1.11
N ILE A 157 6.94 26.73 1.05
CA ILE A 157 6.69 25.65 2.02
C ILE A 157 7.08 24.29 1.43
N MET A 158 6.61 23.99 0.22
CA MET A 158 6.78 22.68 -0.42
C MET A 158 8.25 22.20 -0.51
N PRO A 159 9.25 23.04 -0.86
CA PRO A 159 10.64 22.58 -0.92
C PRO A 159 11.20 22.13 0.45
N GLN A 160 10.67 22.68 1.54
CA GLN A 160 11.11 22.33 2.90
C GLN A 160 10.63 20.93 3.31
N ILE A 161 9.40 20.57 2.93
CA ILE A 161 8.76 19.29 3.26
C ILE A 161 8.98 18.18 2.21
N LYS A 162 9.49 18.52 1.02
CA LYS A 162 9.99 17.55 0.02
C LYS A 162 11.28 16.88 0.47
N SER A 163 11.46 15.62 0.08
CA SER A 163 12.73 14.88 0.16
C SER A 163 12.80 13.82 -0.94
N ILE A 164 14.02 13.40 -1.29
CA ILE A 164 14.28 12.26 -2.16
C ILE A 164 15.17 11.28 -1.40
N SER A 165 14.80 10.00 -1.35
CA SER A 165 15.52 8.95 -0.63
C SER A 165 15.71 7.68 -1.47
N LYS A 166 16.61 6.79 -1.02
CA LYS A 166 16.83 5.46 -1.62
C LYS A 166 15.92 4.36 -1.04
N SER A 167 15.35 4.62 0.12
CA SER A 167 14.39 3.77 0.85
C SER A 167 13.34 4.66 1.52
N SER A 168 12.15 4.12 1.74
CA SER A 168 11.07 4.82 2.45
C SER A 168 10.27 3.80 3.25
N ASP A 169 10.10 4.07 4.55
CA ASP A 169 9.29 3.27 5.46
C ASP A 169 7.93 3.96 5.61
N MET A 170 6.86 3.26 5.25
CA MET A 170 5.48 3.78 5.25
C MET A 170 4.49 2.67 5.58
N THR A 171 3.36 2.99 6.22
CA THR A 171 2.32 2.00 6.48
C THR A 171 1.63 1.57 5.18
N LEU A 172 1.25 0.29 5.08
CA LEU A 172 0.54 -0.25 3.92
C LEU A 172 -0.76 0.53 3.60
N ALA A 173 -1.44 1.03 4.64
CA ALA A 173 -2.68 1.81 4.51
C ALA A 173 -2.46 3.21 3.91
N GLN A 174 -1.25 3.78 4.01
CA GLN A 174 -0.87 5.01 3.29
C GLN A 174 -0.37 4.67 1.87
N ALA A 175 0.45 3.62 1.72
CA ALA A 175 1.01 3.21 0.42
C ALA A 175 -0.08 2.92 -0.62
N LEU A 176 -1.18 2.26 -0.22
CA LEU A 176 -2.31 1.94 -1.09
C LEU A 176 -3.18 3.16 -1.49
N LYS A 177 -2.96 4.34 -0.90
CA LYS A 177 -3.66 5.60 -1.24
C LYS A 177 -2.88 6.45 -2.26
N SER A 178 -1.71 6.01 -2.69
CA SER A 178 -0.89 6.75 -3.66
C SER A 178 -1.60 6.92 -5.01
N SER A 179 -1.50 8.11 -5.60
CA SER A 179 -1.98 8.39 -6.96
C SER A 179 -1.05 7.83 -8.06
N ASP A 180 0.20 7.52 -7.70
CA ASP A 180 1.23 6.99 -8.57
C ASP A 180 0.93 5.51 -8.91
N ARG A 181 0.54 5.25 -10.17
CA ARG A 181 0.20 3.91 -10.65
C ARG A 181 1.41 2.96 -10.64
N PRO A 182 2.58 3.28 -11.22
CA PRO A 182 3.81 2.49 -11.05
C PRO A 182 4.11 2.11 -9.60
N TYR A 183 3.98 3.05 -8.66
CA TYR A 183 4.17 2.80 -7.23
C TYR A 183 3.12 1.82 -6.67
N LEU A 184 1.83 2.06 -6.93
CA LEU A 184 0.75 1.15 -6.51
C LEU A 184 0.93 -0.27 -7.06
N PHE A 185 1.39 -0.44 -8.29
CA PHE A 185 1.64 -1.77 -8.87
C PHE A 185 2.80 -2.49 -8.18
N ALA A 186 3.92 -1.80 -7.92
CA ALA A 186 5.05 -2.37 -7.18
C ALA A 186 4.65 -2.78 -5.75
N VAL A 187 3.87 -1.94 -5.05
CA VAL A 187 3.32 -2.25 -3.72
C VAL A 187 2.40 -3.48 -3.77
N ARG A 188 1.50 -3.58 -4.76
CA ARG A 188 0.57 -4.72 -4.91
C ARG A 188 1.29 -6.02 -5.25
N ASP A 189 2.31 -5.97 -6.10
CA ASP A 189 3.16 -7.13 -6.43
C ASP A 189 3.95 -7.62 -5.20
N ALA A 190 4.53 -6.72 -4.41
CA ALA A 190 5.20 -7.08 -3.15
C ALA A 190 4.24 -7.76 -2.16
N ILE A 191 3.01 -7.24 -2.00
CA ILE A 191 1.96 -7.86 -1.17
C ILE A 191 1.55 -9.24 -1.72
N ALA A 192 1.43 -9.39 -3.04
CA ALA A 192 1.06 -10.65 -3.67
C ALA A 192 2.13 -11.73 -3.46
N LYS A 193 3.41 -11.36 -3.52
CA LYS A 193 4.56 -12.23 -3.21
C LYS A 193 4.52 -12.70 -1.75
N GLU A 194 4.46 -11.78 -0.79
CA GLU A 194 4.41 -12.13 0.64
C GLU A 194 3.14 -12.92 1.02
N ARG A 195 1.99 -12.66 0.37
CA ARG A 195 0.76 -13.47 0.56
C ARG A 195 0.88 -14.88 -0.01
N ARG A 196 1.67 -15.09 -1.07
CA ARG A 196 1.88 -16.42 -1.67
C ARG A 196 2.87 -17.26 -0.85
N PHE A 197 3.94 -16.64 -0.39
CA PHE A 197 4.87 -17.19 0.59
C PHE A 197 5.60 -16.02 1.29
N PRO A 198 5.48 -15.86 2.62
CA PRO A 198 6.00 -14.68 3.33
C PRO A 198 7.52 -14.79 3.55
N ALA A 199 8.27 -14.78 2.45
CA ALA A 199 9.68 -15.18 2.41
C ALA A 199 10.56 -14.29 3.30
N SER A 200 10.37 -12.97 3.23
CA SER A 200 11.19 -12.02 4.00
C SER A 200 11.00 -12.22 5.51
N LEU A 201 9.74 -12.31 5.95
CA LEU A 201 9.39 -12.56 7.34
C LEU A 201 9.83 -13.96 7.80
N PHE A 202 9.65 -15.00 6.97
CA PHE A 202 10.03 -16.37 7.27
C PHE A 202 11.53 -16.50 7.54
N PHE A 203 12.38 -16.00 6.64
CA PHE A 203 13.84 -16.10 6.82
C PHE A 203 14.34 -15.22 7.99
N ALA A 204 13.76 -14.03 8.19
CA ALA A 204 14.10 -13.16 9.32
C ALA A 204 13.74 -13.80 10.67
N LEU A 205 12.51 -14.31 10.81
CA LEU A 205 12.06 -14.99 12.03
C LEU A 205 12.84 -16.29 12.28
N ARG A 206 13.12 -17.08 11.25
CA ARG A 206 13.92 -18.31 11.36
C ARG A 206 15.32 -18.02 11.92
N GLY A 207 15.98 -16.97 11.44
CA GLY A 207 17.25 -16.51 12.00
C GLY A 207 17.13 -16.10 13.48
N ALA A 208 16.18 -15.22 13.80
CA ALA A 208 15.98 -14.71 15.17
C ALA A 208 15.64 -15.82 16.19
N PHE A 209 14.78 -16.77 15.81
CA PHE A 209 14.38 -17.89 16.65
C PHE A 209 15.51 -18.92 16.83
N HIS A 210 16.32 -19.17 15.79
CA HIS A 210 17.52 -20.02 15.89
C HIS A 210 18.55 -19.44 16.87
N HIS A 211 18.79 -18.13 16.84
CA HIS A 211 19.65 -17.47 17.84
C HIS A 211 19.09 -17.57 19.27
N ARG A 212 17.76 -17.60 19.42
CA ARG A 212 17.06 -17.84 20.70
C ARG A 212 16.96 -19.32 21.10
N LYS A 213 17.62 -20.24 20.38
CA LYS A 213 17.65 -21.69 20.64
C LYS A 213 16.29 -22.39 20.59
N LEU A 214 15.29 -21.78 19.96
CA LEU A 214 14.00 -22.41 19.70
C LEU A 214 14.16 -23.52 18.66
N ALA A 215 13.41 -24.62 18.84
CA ALA A 215 13.44 -25.76 17.94
C ALA A 215 12.40 -25.61 16.82
N PHE A 216 12.74 -26.10 15.63
CA PHE A 216 11.87 -26.10 14.46
C PHE A 216 11.45 -27.53 14.11
N PHE A 217 10.20 -27.72 13.70
CA PHE A 217 9.70 -28.99 13.18
C PHE A 217 8.70 -28.75 12.04
N ARG A 218 8.42 -29.76 11.21
CA ARG A 218 7.40 -29.69 10.14
C ARG A 218 6.25 -30.63 10.44
N ALA A 219 5.03 -30.12 10.36
CA ALA A 219 3.82 -30.89 10.65
C ALA A 219 3.27 -31.58 9.40
N ASN A 220 2.61 -32.74 9.61
CA ASN A 220 2.07 -33.67 8.61
C ASN A 220 3.12 -34.29 7.65
N ASP A 221 3.89 -33.46 6.95
CA ASP A 221 4.73 -33.85 5.82
C ASP A 221 6.16 -33.28 5.91
N PRO A 222 7.16 -33.92 5.26
CA PRO A 222 8.49 -33.35 5.05
C PRO A 222 8.48 -31.97 4.33
N ARG A 223 7.40 -31.68 3.59
CA ARG A 223 7.13 -30.40 2.89
C ARG A 223 5.99 -29.59 3.52
N GLY A 224 5.50 -29.99 4.70
CA GLY A 224 4.41 -29.34 5.41
C GLY A 224 4.81 -28.02 6.07
N GLN A 225 3.86 -27.41 6.79
CA GLN A 225 4.06 -26.14 7.49
C GLN A 225 5.11 -26.31 8.59
N GLU A 226 6.00 -25.32 8.72
CA GLU A 226 7.07 -25.31 9.73
C GLU A 226 6.62 -24.54 10.98
N PHE A 227 6.83 -25.16 12.13
CA PHE A 227 6.43 -24.69 13.45
C PHE A 227 7.65 -24.49 14.35
N VAL A 228 7.48 -23.70 15.42
CA VAL A 228 8.54 -23.28 16.34
C VAL A 228 8.14 -23.62 17.78
N THR A 229 9.05 -24.21 18.55
CA THR A 229 8.83 -24.67 19.93
C THR A 229 9.97 -24.27 20.86
N ALA A 230 9.69 -24.23 22.17
CA ALA A 230 10.70 -23.92 23.19
C ALA A 230 11.72 -25.07 23.38
N ALA A 231 11.23 -26.30 23.44
CA ALA A 231 12.04 -27.53 23.49
C ALA A 231 11.95 -28.29 22.17
N LYS A 232 12.97 -29.09 21.84
CA LYS A 232 12.92 -30.02 20.71
C LYS A 232 11.90 -31.13 21.03
N PRO A 233 10.91 -31.41 20.15
CA PRO A 233 9.99 -32.52 20.35
C PRO A 233 10.74 -33.86 20.52
N ALA A 234 10.39 -34.61 21.56
CA ALA A 234 10.99 -35.90 21.88
C ALA A 234 9.98 -36.81 22.60
N PRO A 235 9.76 -38.06 22.14
CA PRO A 235 8.81 -38.97 22.77
C PRO A 235 9.17 -39.22 24.25
N LEU A 236 8.14 -39.32 25.09
CA LEU A 236 8.28 -39.76 26.46
C LEU A 236 8.44 -41.28 26.49
N ASP A 237 9.39 -41.78 27.27
CA ASP A 237 9.45 -43.20 27.61
C ASP A 237 8.32 -43.53 28.59
N VAL A 238 7.33 -44.30 28.12
CA VAL A 238 6.12 -44.65 28.88
C VAL A 238 6.40 -45.78 29.90
N GLU A 239 7.51 -46.51 29.79
CA GLU A 239 7.88 -47.58 30.73
C GLU A 239 8.49 -47.02 32.01
N HIS A 240 9.25 -45.92 31.91
CA HIS A 240 9.92 -45.25 33.04
C HIS A 240 9.20 -43.97 33.53
N ALA A 241 8.08 -43.59 32.91
CA ALA A 241 7.30 -42.40 33.30
C ALA A 241 6.37 -42.64 34.50
N ILE A 242 5.97 -41.53 35.15
CA ILE A 242 4.88 -41.53 36.13
C ILE A 242 3.56 -41.95 35.41
N PRO A 243 2.75 -42.87 35.98
CA PRO A 243 1.52 -43.36 35.32
C PRO A 243 0.56 -42.26 34.84
N GLU A 244 0.47 -41.16 35.58
CA GLU A 244 -0.33 -39.97 35.25
C GLU A 244 0.14 -39.33 33.93
N LEU A 245 1.45 -39.20 33.71
CA LEU A 245 2.04 -38.67 32.48
C LEU A 245 1.82 -39.65 31.31
N GLY A 246 2.00 -40.95 31.56
CA GLY A 246 1.75 -42.00 30.58
C GLY A 246 0.29 -42.06 30.13
N ALA A 247 -0.66 -41.77 31.02
CA ALA A 247 -2.08 -41.70 30.70
C ALA A 247 -2.41 -40.52 29.74
N VAL A 248 -1.78 -39.35 29.90
CA VAL A 248 -1.96 -38.23 28.96
C VAL A 248 -1.43 -38.59 27.56
N VAL A 249 -0.25 -39.22 27.49
CA VAL A 249 0.36 -39.63 26.21
C VAL A 249 -0.52 -40.65 25.49
N LYS A 250 -1.02 -41.68 26.19
CA LYS A 250 -1.94 -42.69 25.63
C LYS A 250 -3.26 -42.07 25.15
N PHE A 251 -3.83 -41.12 25.89
CA PHE A 251 -5.05 -40.42 25.45
C PHE A 251 -4.84 -39.65 24.13
N VAL A 252 -3.68 -39.02 23.93
CA VAL A 252 -3.35 -38.32 22.67
C VAL A 252 -3.00 -39.31 21.53
N GLU A 253 -2.56 -40.52 21.86
CA GLU A 253 -2.36 -41.63 20.90
C GLU A 253 -3.71 -42.21 20.41
N GLU A 254 -4.63 -42.48 21.33
CA GLU A 254 -5.99 -42.97 21.05
C GLU A 254 -6.88 -41.90 20.39
N HIS A 255 -6.63 -40.62 20.66
CA HIS A 255 -7.37 -39.48 20.11
C HIS A 255 -6.45 -38.49 19.39
N PRO A 256 -5.94 -38.85 18.19
CA PRO A 256 -5.08 -37.96 17.41
C PRO A 256 -5.84 -36.69 16.98
N LEU A 257 -5.15 -35.54 17.05
CA LEU A 257 -5.71 -34.19 16.83
C LEU A 257 -6.76 -33.74 17.87
N CYS A 258 -6.85 -34.37 19.04
CA CYS A 258 -7.70 -33.89 20.13
C CYS A 258 -7.33 -32.46 20.57
N SER A 259 -8.33 -31.70 21.04
CA SER A 259 -8.11 -30.38 21.63
C SER A 259 -7.89 -30.45 23.15
N VAL A 260 -7.22 -29.43 23.70
CA VAL A 260 -7.09 -29.23 25.17
C VAL A 260 -8.45 -29.14 25.88
N SER A 261 -9.54 -28.87 25.14
CA SER A 261 -10.91 -28.87 25.68
C SER A 261 -11.43 -30.29 25.94
N GLU A 262 -11.10 -31.25 25.07
CA GLU A 262 -11.53 -32.65 25.14
C GLU A 262 -10.76 -33.48 26.17
N LEU A 263 -9.54 -33.06 26.52
CA LEU A 263 -8.72 -33.74 27.53
C LEU A 263 -9.45 -33.76 28.90
N PRO A 264 -9.40 -34.87 29.67
CA PRO A 264 -9.94 -34.93 31.02
C PRO A 264 -9.33 -33.87 31.96
N GLN A 265 -10.13 -33.34 32.89
CA GLN A 265 -9.74 -32.21 33.72
C GLN A 265 -8.52 -32.51 34.62
N GLU A 266 -8.40 -33.76 35.08
CA GLU A 266 -7.28 -34.27 35.89
C GLU A 266 -5.96 -34.23 35.09
N MET A 267 -5.99 -34.70 33.84
CA MET A 267 -4.82 -34.74 32.95
C MET A 267 -4.26 -33.35 32.59
N LYS A 268 -5.09 -32.29 32.62
CA LYS A 268 -4.67 -30.92 32.29
C LYS A 268 -3.60 -30.37 33.23
N GLY A 269 -3.54 -30.84 34.48
CA GLY A 269 -2.49 -30.45 35.43
C GLY A 269 -1.08 -30.88 34.96
N HIS A 270 -0.99 -32.03 34.29
CA HIS A 270 0.26 -32.62 33.84
C HIS A 270 0.67 -32.16 32.43
N LEU A 271 -0.30 -31.75 31.61
CA LEU A 271 -0.09 -31.29 30.22
C LEU A 271 0.95 -30.16 30.11
N GLY A 272 0.94 -29.20 31.04
CA GLY A 272 1.88 -28.06 31.01
C GLY A 272 3.35 -28.48 31.02
N TRP A 273 3.71 -29.45 31.86
CA TRP A 273 5.07 -30.00 31.92
C TRP A 273 5.41 -30.82 30.67
N LEU A 274 4.47 -31.62 30.16
CA LEU A 274 4.65 -32.42 28.94
C LEU A 274 4.91 -31.52 27.72
N VAL A 275 4.25 -30.36 27.63
CA VAL A 275 4.49 -29.37 26.58
C VAL A 275 5.81 -28.62 26.79
N GLU A 276 6.14 -28.23 28.03
CA GLU A 276 7.40 -27.54 28.36
C GLU A 276 8.64 -28.39 28.00
N LYS A 277 8.58 -29.70 28.25
CA LYS A 277 9.68 -30.64 27.93
C LYS A 277 9.66 -31.17 26.48
N GLY A 278 8.63 -30.85 25.69
CA GLY A 278 8.51 -31.30 24.30
C GLY A 278 8.02 -32.75 24.14
N HIS A 279 7.44 -33.34 25.18
CA HIS A 279 6.83 -34.67 25.17
C HIS A 279 5.42 -34.70 24.55
N ILE A 280 4.74 -33.56 24.51
CA ILE A 280 3.52 -33.34 23.72
C ILE A 280 3.67 -32.04 22.94
N VAL A 281 3.27 -32.04 21.67
CA VAL A 281 3.23 -30.84 20.83
C VAL A 281 1.84 -30.20 20.97
N GLN A 282 1.77 -29.04 21.62
CA GLN A 282 0.58 -28.19 21.64
C GLN A 282 0.68 -27.12 20.56
N TYR A 283 -0.28 -27.10 19.64
CA TYR A 283 -0.38 -26.07 18.59
C TYR A 283 -1.07 -24.79 19.08
N PHE A 284 -0.85 -23.69 18.36
CA PHE A 284 -1.43 -22.37 18.66
C PHE A 284 -2.97 -22.35 18.69
N ASN A 285 -3.62 -23.32 18.04
CA ASN A 285 -5.08 -23.48 18.01
C ASN A 285 -5.61 -24.47 19.07
N GLY A 286 -4.76 -24.90 20.01
CA GLY A 286 -5.16 -25.78 21.11
C GLY A 286 -5.28 -27.26 20.75
N ILE A 287 -4.82 -27.68 19.58
CA ILE A 287 -4.69 -29.10 19.21
C ILE A 287 -3.44 -29.71 19.85
N LEU A 288 -3.54 -30.96 20.28
CA LEU A 288 -2.44 -31.78 20.77
C LEU A 288 -2.01 -32.82 19.72
N ALA A 289 -0.71 -33.07 19.65
CA ALA A 289 -0.13 -34.16 18.87
C ALA A 289 1.08 -34.78 19.58
N LEU A 290 1.35 -36.05 19.29
CA LEU A 290 2.57 -36.71 19.74
C LEU A 290 3.82 -36.15 19.01
N PRO A 291 5.00 -36.19 19.64
CA PRO A 291 6.27 -35.75 19.06
C PRO A 291 6.83 -36.80 18.07
N GLU A 292 6.02 -37.14 17.06
CA GLU A 292 6.43 -37.88 15.87
C GLU A 292 7.45 -37.07 15.03
N ALA A 293 8.07 -37.68 14.01
CA ALA A 293 8.94 -36.95 13.08
C ALA A 293 8.19 -35.83 12.31
N HIS A 294 6.90 -36.06 12.03
CA HIS A 294 5.97 -35.08 11.47
C HIS A 294 4.66 -35.07 12.27
N PRO A 295 4.61 -34.36 13.41
CA PRO A 295 3.41 -34.27 14.25
C PRO A 295 2.20 -33.80 13.44
N LYS A 296 1.05 -34.40 13.71
CA LYS A 296 -0.19 -34.18 12.95
C LYS A 296 -0.78 -32.82 13.29
N PHE A 297 -1.06 -32.00 12.27
CA PHE A 297 -1.68 -30.69 12.40
C PHE A 297 -2.90 -30.54 11.50
N ARG A 298 -3.99 -30.03 12.06
CA ARG A 298 -5.16 -29.54 11.33
C ARG A 298 -5.38 -28.08 11.65
N ASN A 299 -5.50 -27.23 10.62
CA ASN A 299 -6.00 -25.88 10.85
C ASN A 299 -7.52 -25.94 11.05
N VAL A 300 -7.97 -25.84 12.29
CA VAL A 300 -9.39 -25.65 12.62
C VAL A 300 -9.71 -24.15 12.48
N PRO A 301 -10.71 -23.75 11.67
CA PRO A 301 -11.08 -22.34 11.56
C PRO A 301 -11.51 -21.81 12.92
N ALA A 302 -11.15 -20.56 13.22
CA ALA A 302 -11.53 -19.93 14.48
C ALA A 302 -13.06 -19.94 14.62
N LYS A 303 -13.57 -20.39 15.78
CA LYS A 303 -15.01 -20.66 16.00
C LYS A 303 -15.81 -19.37 16.26
N LYS A 304 -15.65 -18.38 15.38
CA LYS A 304 -16.17 -17.01 15.51
C LYS A 304 -17.02 -16.54 14.32
N ASP A 305 -16.90 -17.21 13.18
CA ASP A 305 -17.68 -16.90 11.96
C ASP A 305 -18.87 -17.85 11.75
N ALA A 306 -18.92 -18.98 12.47
CA ALA A 306 -19.91 -20.04 12.29
C ALA A 306 -21.36 -19.68 12.73
N GLU A 307 -21.56 -18.57 13.44
CA GLU A 307 -22.92 -18.05 13.75
C GLU A 307 -23.43 -17.07 12.69
N ALA A 308 -22.58 -16.59 11.77
CA ALA A 308 -22.98 -15.67 10.71
C ALA A 308 -23.53 -16.38 9.46
N GLU A 309 -23.14 -17.64 9.21
CA GLU A 309 -23.51 -18.42 8.02
C GLU A 309 -24.68 -19.41 8.29
N ALA A 310 -25.34 -19.30 9.44
CA ALA A 310 -26.47 -20.14 9.85
C ALA A 310 -27.86 -19.52 9.55
N ALA A 311 -27.92 -18.43 8.79
CA ALA A 311 -29.10 -17.57 8.63
C ALA A 311 -29.57 -17.38 7.17
N ALA A 312 -29.58 -18.46 6.37
CA ALA A 312 -30.25 -18.50 5.06
C ALA A 312 -31.04 -19.82 4.91
N PRO A 313 -32.36 -19.79 4.71
CA PRO A 313 -33.17 -21.00 4.62
C PRO A 313 -33.00 -21.70 3.27
N ALA A 314 -33.04 -23.04 3.28
CA ALA A 314 -33.03 -23.84 2.07
C ALA A 314 -34.38 -23.76 1.33
N ALA A 315 -34.32 -23.75 -0.01
CA ALA A 315 -35.46 -23.98 -0.89
C ALA A 315 -35.25 -25.31 -1.66
N GLU A 316 -36.34 -25.98 -2.00
CA GLU A 316 -36.37 -27.40 -2.40
C GLU A 316 -35.59 -27.73 -3.68
N ALA A 317 -35.15 -28.99 -3.76
CA ALA A 317 -34.65 -29.62 -4.97
C ALA A 317 -35.60 -30.75 -5.41
N THR A 318 -35.72 -30.97 -6.73
CA THR A 318 -36.25 -32.23 -7.31
C THR A 318 -35.41 -32.67 -8.51
N PRO A 319 -35.12 -33.97 -8.71
CA PRO A 319 -34.10 -34.44 -9.66
C PRO A 319 -34.61 -35.29 -10.84
N VAL A 320 -33.81 -35.36 -11.91
CA VAL A 320 -33.82 -36.38 -12.99
C VAL A 320 -32.35 -36.54 -13.42
N SER A 321 -31.60 -37.61 -13.10
CA SER A 321 -31.68 -39.01 -13.58
C SER A 321 -31.24 -39.21 -15.04
N GLU A 322 -30.00 -39.67 -15.25
CA GLU A 322 -29.76 -40.97 -15.89
C GLU A 322 -28.33 -41.51 -15.63
N ALA A 323 -28.10 -42.80 -15.91
CA ALA A 323 -26.87 -43.56 -15.69
C ALA A 323 -26.88 -44.82 -16.62
N PRO A 324 -26.00 -45.82 -16.44
CA PRO A 324 -24.56 -45.80 -16.72
C PRO A 324 -24.16 -46.83 -17.80
N VAL A 325 -22.94 -46.73 -18.32
CA VAL A 325 -22.24 -47.87 -18.98
C VAL A 325 -20.78 -47.88 -18.52
N ALA A 326 -20.20 -49.06 -18.33
CA ALA A 326 -18.80 -49.27 -17.95
C ALA A 326 -18.18 -50.34 -18.85
N GLU A 327 -16.86 -50.29 -19.06
CA GLU A 327 -15.98 -51.47 -19.06
C GLU A 327 -14.48 -51.08 -19.10
N ALA A 328 -13.62 -52.00 -18.67
CA ALA A 328 -12.16 -51.98 -18.76
C ALA A 328 -11.74 -53.23 -19.61
N PRO A 329 -10.52 -53.85 -19.59
CA PRO A 329 -9.30 -53.63 -18.78
C PRO A 329 -7.94 -53.84 -19.56
N VAL A 330 -6.83 -54.02 -18.81
CA VAL A 330 -5.50 -54.61 -19.17
C VAL A 330 -4.62 -53.92 -20.25
N ALA A 331 -3.27 -54.05 -20.31
CA ALA A 331 -2.28 -54.81 -19.52
C ALA A 331 -0.87 -54.15 -19.43
N GLU A 332 0.02 -54.84 -18.68
CA GLU A 332 1.51 -54.90 -18.64
C GLU A 332 2.28 -54.72 -19.98
N ALA A 333 3.61 -54.48 -20.10
CA ALA A 333 4.74 -54.03 -19.23
C ALA A 333 5.95 -53.70 -20.19
N SER A 334 7.29 -53.85 -19.99
CA SER A 334 8.21 -54.39 -18.95
C SER A 334 9.72 -54.04 -19.23
N VAL A 335 10.56 -53.92 -18.19
CA VAL A 335 12.05 -54.15 -18.17
C VAL A 335 12.97 -53.11 -18.87
N ALA A 336 14.28 -53.16 -18.58
CA ALA A 336 15.32 -52.14 -18.83
C ALA A 336 16.71 -52.75 -19.19
N GLU A 337 17.68 -51.92 -19.59
CA GLU A 337 19.13 -52.27 -19.55
C GLU A 337 20.04 -51.01 -19.42
N GLU A 338 21.26 -51.19 -18.91
CA GLU A 338 22.38 -50.23 -18.75
C GLU A 338 23.59 -50.74 -19.59
N PRO A 339 24.66 -49.97 -19.96
CA PRO A 339 25.55 -49.34 -18.98
C PRO A 339 26.33 -48.04 -19.42
N VAL A 340 27.16 -47.54 -18.49
CA VAL A 340 28.18 -46.45 -18.59
C VAL A 340 29.52 -46.96 -19.23
N PRO A 341 30.57 -46.15 -19.59
CA PRO A 341 31.30 -45.22 -18.67
C PRO A 341 32.11 -43.99 -19.24
N ALA A 342 32.45 -43.05 -18.32
CA ALA A 342 33.64 -42.15 -18.28
C ALA A 342 33.89 -41.11 -19.41
N ALA A 343 34.67 -40.02 -19.26
CA ALA A 343 35.53 -39.53 -18.16
C ALA A 343 35.60 -37.97 -18.08
N GLU A 344 36.19 -37.42 -17.01
CA GLU A 344 36.48 -35.99 -16.75
C GLU A 344 38.00 -35.65 -16.94
N PRO A 345 38.62 -34.59 -16.32
CA PRO A 345 38.54 -33.15 -16.60
C PRO A 345 39.93 -32.47 -16.85
N ILE A 346 39.98 -31.18 -17.27
CA ILE A 346 41.21 -30.33 -17.26
C ILE A 346 40.86 -28.85 -16.91
N VAL A 347 41.81 -28.10 -16.33
CA VAL A 347 41.71 -26.69 -15.87
C VAL A 347 42.93 -25.85 -16.32
N ALA A 348 42.72 -24.59 -16.76
CA ALA A 348 43.70 -23.47 -16.95
C ALA A 348 42.94 -22.15 -17.30
N GLU A 349 43.28 -20.88 -16.98
CA GLU A 349 44.44 -20.18 -16.36
C GLU A 349 45.60 -19.83 -17.34
N GLU A 350 46.07 -18.58 -17.55
CA GLU A 350 45.76 -17.19 -17.10
C GLU A 350 46.39 -16.16 -18.11
N ALA A 351 46.17 -14.83 -17.92
CA ALA A 351 47.02 -13.63 -18.16
C ALA A 351 48.15 -13.57 -19.25
N LYS A 352 48.67 -12.42 -19.73
CA LYS A 352 48.34 -10.96 -19.75
C LYS A 352 49.55 -10.19 -20.36
N THR A 353 49.37 -9.17 -21.22
CA THR A 353 50.38 -8.08 -21.42
C THR A 353 49.82 -6.81 -22.10
N GLU A 354 50.49 -5.68 -21.86
CA GLU A 354 50.32 -4.32 -22.45
C GLU A 354 51.73 -3.84 -22.90
N PRO A 355 52.01 -2.56 -23.28
CA PRO A 355 51.22 -1.46 -23.86
C PRO A 355 51.88 -0.88 -25.15
N ILE A 356 51.44 0.30 -25.66
CA ILE A 356 52.25 1.36 -26.33
C ILE A 356 51.38 2.63 -26.53
N VAL A 357 51.98 3.78 -26.87
CA VAL A 357 51.42 5.17 -26.80
C VAL A 357 51.54 5.89 -28.18
N GLU A 358 51.11 7.16 -28.27
CA GLU A 358 51.33 8.15 -29.37
C GLU A 358 50.46 8.00 -30.65
N GLU A 359 49.99 9.06 -31.34
CA GLU A 359 49.74 10.48 -30.96
C GLU A 359 48.68 11.14 -31.90
N GLU A 360 48.62 12.48 -31.99
CA GLU A 360 47.56 13.29 -32.61
C GLU A 360 47.28 13.04 -34.13
N LYS A 361 46.02 13.25 -34.55
CA LYS A 361 45.69 14.40 -35.42
C LYS A 361 44.20 14.81 -35.39
N LYS A 362 43.94 16.12 -35.57
CA LYS A 362 42.62 16.70 -35.84
C LYS A 362 42.21 16.55 -37.30
N GLU A 363 40.91 16.52 -37.55
CA GLU A 363 40.32 17.19 -38.73
C GLU A 363 38.90 17.68 -38.40
N GLU A 364 38.55 18.89 -38.85
CA GLU A 364 37.28 19.56 -38.56
C GLU A 364 36.31 19.40 -39.72
N ILE A 365 35.02 19.13 -39.45
CA ILE A 365 33.95 19.23 -40.45
C ILE A 365 32.78 20.02 -39.87
N SER A 366 32.82 21.34 -40.07
CA SER A 366 31.65 22.22 -39.96
C SER A 366 30.90 22.23 -41.29
N ASN A 367 29.64 21.80 -41.28
CA ASN A 367 28.75 21.85 -42.46
C ASN A 367 27.71 22.96 -42.28
N GLU A 368 27.94 24.14 -42.88
CA GLU A 368 26.91 25.17 -43.02
C GLU A 368 27.05 25.91 -44.36
N ALA A 369 25.89 26.20 -44.98
CA ALA A 369 25.66 27.13 -46.09
C ALA A 369 26.62 27.15 -47.30
N ALA A 370 26.19 26.50 -48.39
CA ALA A 370 26.40 26.99 -49.76
C ALA A 370 25.06 26.89 -50.51
N ASP A 371 24.65 27.98 -51.19
CA ASP A 371 23.25 28.18 -51.60
C ASP A 371 22.90 27.57 -52.97
N LYS A 372 21.60 27.50 -53.26
CA LYS A 372 21.05 27.05 -54.55
C LYS A 372 20.85 28.23 -55.52
N LEU A 373 20.80 27.86 -56.80
CA LEU A 373 20.20 28.62 -57.91
C LEU A 373 20.83 29.99 -58.21
N ALA A 374 21.79 29.94 -59.13
CA ALA A 374 21.94 30.99 -60.13
C ALA A 374 21.30 30.52 -61.45
N GLU A 375 19.98 30.71 -61.58
CA GLU A 375 19.24 30.99 -62.85
C GLU A 375 17.82 31.48 -62.53
#